data_AF-A0A2H3SCK9-F1
#
_entry.id   AF-A0A2H3SCK9-F1
#
_cell.length_a   1.000
_cell.length_b   1.000
_cell.length_c   1.000
_cell.angle_alpha   90.00
_cell.angle_beta   90.00
_cell.angle_gamma   90.00
#
_symmetry.space_group_name_H-M   'P 1'
#
loop_
_entity.id
_entity.type
_entity.pdbx_description
1 polymer ?
#
loop_
_entity_poly.entity_id
_entity_poly.type
_entity_poly.pdbx_seq_one_letter_code
_entity_poly.pdbx_strand_id
1 'polypeptide(L)'
;MDNMASLKDTLTASGGAESAGFLNDIIAQLWPNINVAGGKIIKDVVEPMLDQMLPGPLANLRFVKLDFGPTPIRFSNVDVHKTELEGIKLDMDLDWDGKCDFELDASMVPKIGIEHVKMKGRLSILLCPLTNVIPLIGAAQVAFINPPELSLDFTDAANIADFSLIDKTVRKVILNIISSMAVLPNRFLVKLDSSNDYFKTFQPHHGVLRLTVDNATEITGEKKSGAKRLLQKLVKDIPDCYCDVNVGAEGEWRTSTIKNKHDPQWNETHDFLVTDYEQRITIDVNDEDLGGDDDIGIATTTVKQLLLNGGSQTLTLSHKGQPLETKVTIHGKFFNFVGESNSISASSQNEGEICGLATVLIASVNGLNGQRDELKPSVKVTWGDKEFVTPVKSYSPGTDIFNPSFDTAFRFPITAEQLSNPHSFKLSLQNGTSEQGSVDIPFDSVTGADGMNREEEFDVGSGATIRARFSIRGLQLAE
;
A
#
# COMPACT_ATOMS: atom_id res chain seq x y z
N MET A 1 -12.16 10.64 29.80
CA MET A 1 -12.77 9.39 29.28
C MET A 1 -13.51 9.79 28.03
N ASP A 2 -12.77 9.95 26.94
CA ASP A 2 -13.39 10.19 25.65
C ASP A 2 -14.10 8.91 25.23
N ASN A 3 -15.37 9.00 24.85
CA ASN A 3 -16.12 7.89 24.28
C ASN A 3 -15.41 7.49 22.97
N MET A 4 -14.54 6.48 23.01
CA MET A 4 -14.19 5.75 21.79
C MET A 4 -15.50 5.20 21.23
N ALA A 5 -15.83 5.62 20.01
CA ALA A 5 -16.95 5.04 19.27
C ALA A 5 -16.74 3.52 19.19
N SER A 6 -17.82 2.74 19.27
CA SER A 6 -17.68 1.28 19.09
C SER A 6 -17.10 0.99 17.70
N LEU A 7 -16.48 -0.18 17.50
CA LEU A 7 -16.00 -0.57 16.17
C LEU A 7 -17.14 -0.49 15.15
N LYS A 8 -18.34 -0.93 15.53
CA LYS A 8 -19.53 -0.88 14.67
C LYS A 8 -19.90 0.55 14.27
N ASP A 9 -19.86 1.51 15.20
CA ASP A 9 -20.15 2.92 14.89
C ASP A 9 -19.12 3.47 13.90
N THR A 10 -17.84 3.13 14.10
CA THR A 10 -16.74 3.50 13.20
C THR A 10 -16.93 2.92 11.80
N LEU A 11 -17.27 1.62 11.71
CA LEU A 11 -17.49 0.93 10.44
C LEU A 11 -18.71 1.45 9.67
N THR A 12 -19.74 1.93 10.37
CA THR A 12 -21.00 2.41 9.77
C THR A 12 -21.05 3.91 9.59
N ALA A 13 -20.04 4.65 10.05
CA ALA A 13 -19.93 6.08 9.84
C ALA A 13 -19.82 6.39 8.34
N SER A 14 -20.69 7.29 7.87
CA SER A 14 -20.63 7.91 6.54
C SER A 14 -21.18 9.32 6.66
N GLY A 15 -20.54 10.28 5.99
CA GLY A 15 -21.04 11.64 5.84
C GLY A 15 -22.20 11.74 4.83
N GLY A 16 -22.46 10.66 4.09
CA GLY A 16 -23.44 10.61 3.00
C GLY A 16 -22.79 10.87 1.63
N ALA A 17 -23.42 10.38 0.56
CA ALA A 17 -22.91 10.55 -0.80
C ALA A 17 -23.31 11.92 -1.37
N GLU A 18 -22.33 12.78 -1.57
CA GLU A 18 -22.48 14.09 -2.23
C GLU A 18 -22.16 14.00 -3.73
N SER A 19 -22.73 14.94 -4.50
CA SER A 19 -22.43 15.10 -5.93
C SER A 19 -21.07 15.78 -6.12
N ALA A 20 -20.24 15.23 -7.01
CA ALA A 20 -18.93 15.79 -7.36
C ALA A 20 -18.96 16.82 -8.50
N GLY A 21 -20.14 17.33 -8.90
CA GLY A 21 -20.30 18.17 -10.09
C GLY A 21 -19.34 19.35 -10.15
N PHE A 22 -19.25 20.14 -9.06
CA PHE A 22 -18.33 21.27 -8.96
C PHE A 22 -16.85 20.87 -9.10
N LEU A 23 -16.45 19.75 -8.47
CA LEU A 23 -15.08 19.25 -8.58
C LEU A 23 -14.77 18.83 -10.02
N ASN A 24 -15.71 18.14 -10.68
CA ASN A 24 -15.57 17.73 -12.07
C ASN A 24 -15.42 18.94 -13.02
N ASP A 25 -16.14 20.04 -12.77
CA ASP A 25 -16.01 21.28 -13.55
C ASP A 25 -14.62 21.91 -13.38
N ILE A 26 -14.08 21.95 -12.17
CA ILE A 26 -12.70 22.40 -11.90
C ILE A 26 -11.69 21.53 -12.63
N ILE A 27 -11.82 20.20 -12.53
CA ILE A 27 -10.90 19.25 -13.16
C ILE A 27 -10.94 19.40 -14.68
N ALA A 28 -12.12 19.56 -15.28
CA ALA A 28 -12.25 19.81 -16.71
C ALA A 28 -11.52 21.08 -17.14
N GLN A 29 -11.61 22.16 -16.36
CA GLN A 29 -10.90 23.41 -16.63
C GLN A 29 -9.37 23.27 -16.44
N LEU A 30 -8.93 22.50 -15.45
CA LEU A 30 -7.52 22.26 -15.17
C LEU A 30 -6.88 21.21 -16.07
N TRP A 31 -7.67 20.41 -16.78
CA TRP A 31 -7.21 19.23 -17.54
C TRP A 31 -6.03 19.49 -18.49
N PRO A 32 -5.97 20.59 -19.26
CA PRO A 32 -4.79 20.89 -20.08
C PRO A 32 -3.51 21.06 -19.26
N ASN A 33 -3.60 21.63 -18.06
CA ASN A 33 -2.47 21.78 -17.15
C ASN A 33 -2.11 20.44 -16.49
N ILE A 34 -3.11 19.63 -16.14
CA ILE A 34 -2.94 18.29 -15.60
C ILE A 34 -2.21 17.40 -16.62
N ASN A 35 -2.49 17.52 -17.92
CA ASN A 35 -1.77 16.80 -18.97
C ASN A 35 -0.26 17.09 -18.93
N VAL A 36 0.11 18.37 -18.85
CA VAL A 36 1.52 18.80 -18.79
C VAL A 36 2.18 18.33 -17.49
N ALA A 37 1.54 18.57 -16.35
CA ALA A 37 2.09 18.21 -15.05
C ALA A 37 2.19 16.68 -14.87
N GLY A 38 1.15 15.94 -15.27
CA GLY A 38 1.11 14.48 -15.24
C GLY A 38 2.16 13.86 -16.15
N GLY A 39 2.36 14.42 -17.35
CA GLY A 39 3.43 13.98 -18.24
C GLY A 39 4.80 14.14 -17.60
N LYS A 40 5.04 15.27 -16.91
CA LYS A 40 6.28 15.49 -16.15
C LYS A 40 6.45 14.51 -14.99
N ILE A 41 5.39 14.22 -14.23
CA ILE A 41 5.44 13.21 -13.15
C ILE A 41 5.81 11.84 -13.71
N ILE A 42 5.21 11.44 -14.84
CA ILE A 42 5.55 10.16 -15.48
C ILE A 42 7.04 10.14 -15.85
N LYS A 43 7.55 11.21 -16.45
CA LYS A 43 8.96 11.32 -16.83
C LYS A 43 9.92 11.28 -15.63
N ASP A 44 9.66 12.11 -14.63
CA ASP A 44 10.62 12.36 -13.56
C ASP A 44 10.56 11.26 -12.47
N VAL A 45 9.42 10.57 -12.35
CA VAL A 45 9.17 9.60 -11.26
C VAL A 45 8.87 8.20 -11.77
N VAL A 46 7.97 8.05 -12.74
CA VAL A 46 7.51 6.71 -13.18
C VAL A 46 8.53 6.01 -14.08
N GLU A 47 9.15 6.71 -15.04
CA GLU A 47 10.15 6.11 -15.93
C GLU A 47 11.35 5.48 -15.19
N PRO A 48 11.97 6.16 -14.20
CA PRO A 48 13.03 5.53 -13.40
C PRO A 48 12.58 4.25 -12.67
N MET A 49 11.31 4.16 -12.29
CA MET A 49 10.75 2.96 -11.65
C MET A 49 10.48 1.86 -12.67
N LEU A 50 9.98 2.20 -13.85
CA LEU A 50 9.80 1.26 -14.97
C LEU A 50 11.12 0.58 -15.33
N ASP A 51 12.20 1.35 -15.44
CA ASP A 51 13.55 0.83 -15.74
C ASP A 51 14.04 -0.19 -14.72
N GLN A 52 13.65 -0.04 -13.44
CA GLN A 52 14.03 -0.96 -12.37
C GLN A 52 13.15 -2.21 -12.31
N MET A 53 11.87 -2.09 -12.70
CA MET A 53 10.86 -3.13 -12.49
C MET A 53 10.59 -3.99 -13.73
N LEU A 54 10.89 -3.51 -14.93
CA LEU A 54 10.60 -4.25 -16.16
C LEU A 54 11.69 -5.28 -16.50
N PRO A 55 11.33 -6.56 -16.70
CA PRO A 55 12.28 -7.60 -17.02
C PRO A 55 12.57 -7.71 -18.53
N GLY A 56 13.72 -8.30 -18.86
CA GLY A 56 13.99 -8.90 -20.16
C GLY A 56 13.80 -7.94 -21.36
N PRO A 57 13.02 -8.31 -22.40
CA PRO A 57 12.81 -7.50 -23.60
C PRO A 57 12.22 -6.10 -23.37
N LEU A 58 11.54 -5.89 -22.23
CA LEU A 58 10.94 -4.61 -21.85
C LEU A 58 11.89 -3.72 -21.04
N ALA A 59 13.13 -4.15 -20.80
CA ALA A 59 14.13 -3.30 -20.14
C ALA A 59 14.36 -2.01 -20.94
N ASN A 60 14.50 -0.88 -20.23
CA ASN A 60 14.63 0.47 -20.80
C ASN A 60 13.38 0.96 -21.56
N LEU A 61 12.19 0.50 -21.16
CA LEU A 61 10.93 1.02 -21.68
C LEU A 61 10.74 2.47 -21.23
N ARG A 62 10.60 3.37 -22.19
CA ARG A 62 10.38 4.80 -21.95
C ARG A 62 9.18 5.28 -22.73
N PHE A 63 8.50 6.28 -22.20
CA PHE A 63 7.50 7.00 -22.98
C PHE A 63 8.21 7.93 -23.97
N VAL A 64 7.87 7.89 -25.24
CA VAL A 64 8.33 8.88 -26.23
C VAL A 64 7.25 9.91 -26.53
N LYS A 65 6.01 9.61 -26.15
CA LYS A 65 4.85 10.49 -26.25
C LYS A 65 3.91 10.26 -25.07
N LEU A 66 3.41 11.35 -24.50
CA LEU A 66 2.49 11.39 -23.37
C LEU A 66 1.42 12.44 -23.62
N ASP A 67 0.26 12.01 -24.10
CA ASP A 67 -0.94 12.83 -24.22
C ASP A 67 -2.12 12.07 -23.61
N PHE A 68 -2.68 12.58 -22.49
CA PHE A 68 -3.81 11.94 -21.81
C PHE A 68 -5.13 12.18 -22.56
N GLY A 69 -5.09 12.96 -23.65
CA GLY A 69 -6.23 13.30 -24.49
C GLY A 69 -7.19 14.28 -23.84
N PRO A 70 -8.35 14.54 -24.48
CA PRO A 70 -9.25 15.61 -24.06
C PRO A 70 -10.22 15.20 -22.94
N THR A 71 -10.34 13.90 -22.62
CA THR A 71 -11.34 13.41 -21.67
C THR A 71 -10.78 13.42 -20.24
N PRO A 72 -11.28 14.31 -19.35
CA PRO A 72 -10.80 14.39 -17.99
C PRO A 72 -11.26 13.21 -17.15
N ILE A 73 -10.51 12.96 -16.08
CA ILE A 73 -10.94 12.12 -14.96
C ILE A 73 -12.24 12.67 -14.36
N ARG A 74 -13.13 11.79 -13.90
CA ARG A 74 -14.35 12.14 -13.19
C ARG A 74 -14.39 11.54 -11.80
N PHE A 75 -15.05 12.25 -10.91
CA PHE A 75 -15.35 11.83 -9.55
C PHE A 75 -16.85 11.63 -9.34
N SER A 76 -17.21 10.72 -8.44
CA SER A 76 -18.57 10.48 -7.97
C SER A 76 -18.56 9.93 -6.53
N ASN A 77 -19.75 9.76 -5.93
CA ASN A 77 -19.94 9.15 -4.60
C ASN A 77 -19.01 9.72 -3.52
N VAL A 78 -18.96 11.06 -3.43
CA VAL A 78 -18.09 11.75 -2.47
C VAL A 78 -18.63 11.54 -1.07
N ASP A 79 -17.81 11.02 -0.17
CA ASP A 79 -18.09 10.89 1.25
C ASP A 79 -17.06 11.70 2.03
N VAL A 80 -17.53 12.65 2.85
CA VAL A 80 -16.68 13.54 3.63
C VAL A 80 -16.87 13.26 5.10
N HIS A 81 -15.78 12.97 5.80
CA HIS A 81 -15.80 12.78 7.24
C HIS A 81 -14.59 13.40 7.93
N LYS A 82 -14.79 13.67 9.21
CA LYS A 82 -13.75 14.14 10.12
C LYS A 82 -12.93 12.94 10.60
N THR A 83 -11.60 13.04 10.55
CA THR A 83 -10.71 11.99 11.06
C THR A 83 -10.48 12.11 12.56
N GLU A 84 -9.94 11.07 13.19
CA GLU A 84 -9.50 11.10 14.60
C GLU A 84 -8.47 12.20 14.88
N LEU A 85 -7.59 12.50 13.91
CA LEU A 85 -6.62 13.61 14.00
C LEU A 85 -7.21 14.96 13.59
N GLU A 86 -8.52 15.12 13.68
CA GLU A 86 -9.25 16.37 13.41
C GLU A 86 -9.06 16.93 11.98
N GLY A 87 -8.58 16.11 11.04
CA GLY A 87 -8.48 16.42 9.63
C GLY A 87 -9.78 16.19 8.85
N ILE A 88 -9.76 16.57 7.58
CA ILE A 88 -10.87 16.37 6.65
C ILE A 88 -10.47 15.26 5.67
N LYS A 89 -11.21 14.15 5.66
CA LYS A 89 -11.03 13.06 4.70
C LYS A 89 -12.18 13.07 3.70
N LEU A 90 -11.84 13.04 2.42
CA LEU A 90 -12.77 12.98 1.30
C LEU A 90 -12.49 11.69 0.53
N ASP A 91 -13.42 10.75 0.59
CA ASP A 91 -13.36 9.51 -0.18
C ASP A 91 -14.31 9.60 -1.36
N MET A 92 -13.86 9.26 -2.56
CA MET A 92 -14.63 9.43 -3.79
C MET A 92 -14.25 8.38 -4.82
N ASP A 93 -15.20 8.01 -5.67
CA ASP A 93 -14.92 7.11 -6.78
C ASP A 93 -14.32 7.91 -7.92
N LEU A 94 -13.14 7.47 -8.37
CA LEU A 94 -12.48 7.95 -9.57
C LEU A 94 -12.87 7.03 -10.73
N ASP A 95 -13.34 7.61 -11.83
CA ASP A 95 -13.54 6.94 -13.11
C ASP A 95 -12.89 7.76 -14.23
N TRP A 96 -11.93 7.16 -14.91
CA TRP A 96 -11.32 7.72 -16.11
C TRP A 96 -11.52 6.75 -17.26
N ASP A 97 -12.19 7.21 -18.31
CA ASP A 97 -12.36 6.49 -19.57
C ASP A 97 -11.81 7.43 -20.66
N GLY A 98 -10.48 7.43 -20.81
CA GLY A 98 -9.73 8.44 -21.54
C GLY A 98 -9.15 7.91 -22.84
N LYS A 99 -9.58 8.49 -23.97
CA LYS A 99 -8.88 8.32 -25.25
C LYS A 99 -7.57 9.11 -25.19
N CYS A 100 -6.45 8.39 -25.12
CA CYS A 100 -5.11 8.94 -24.95
C CYS A 100 -4.26 8.66 -26.19
N ASP A 101 -3.03 9.16 -26.19
CA ASP A 101 -2.05 8.92 -27.23
C ASP A 101 -0.67 8.82 -26.56
N PHE A 102 -0.42 7.65 -25.99
CA PHE A 102 0.87 7.30 -25.40
C PHE A 102 1.65 6.43 -26.35
N GLU A 103 2.95 6.72 -26.49
CA GLU A 103 3.87 5.87 -27.22
C GLU A 103 4.98 5.42 -26.28
N LEU A 104 5.17 4.11 -26.22
CA LEU A 104 6.22 3.45 -25.46
C LEU A 104 7.27 2.90 -26.44
N ASP A 105 8.53 3.10 -26.09
CA ASP A 105 9.69 2.64 -26.87
C ASP A 105 10.61 1.82 -25.96
N ALA A 106 11.00 0.63 -26.41
CA ALA A 106 11.96 -0.23 -25.73
C ALA A 106 12.91 -0.85 -26.75
N SER A 107 14.11 -1.23 -26.31
CA SER A 107 15.20 -1.57 -27.23
C SER A 107 14.98 -2.87 -28.03
N MET A 108 14.19 -3.80 -27.50
CA MET A 108 14.02 -5.15 -28.06
C MET A 108 12.59 -5.46 -28.50
N VAL A 109 11.66 -4.51 -28.39
CA VAL A 109 10.28 -4.65 -28.84
C VAL A 109 9.90 -3.52 -29.79
N PRO A 110 8.98 -3.74 -30.75
CA PRO A 110 8.43 -2.65 -31.55
C PRO A 110 7.83 -1.58 -30.65
N LYS A 111 7.74 -0.34 -31.16
CA LYS A 111 7.01 0.73 -30.46
C LYS A 111 5.59 0.28 -30.17
N ILE A 112 5.14 0.57 -28.96
CA ILE A 112 3.84 0.18 -28.45
C ILE A 112 3.01 1.45 -28.25
N GLY A 113 1.86 1.53 -28.91
CA GLY A 113 0.90 2.61 -28.69
C GLY A 113 -0.15 2.22 -27.66
N ILE A 114 -0.56 3.16 -26.80
CA ILE A 114 -1.77 3.04 -25.97
C ILE A 114 -2.70 4.16 -26.40
N GLU A 115 -3.88 3.79 -26.90
CA GLU A 115 -4.89 4.73 -27.40
C GLU A 115 -6.05 4.94 -26.43
N HIS A 116 -6.20 4.05 -25.44
CA HIS A 116 -7.24 4.17 -24.43
C HIS A 116 -6.73 3.72 -23.07
N VAL A 117 -6.96 4.54 -22.04
CA VAL A 117 -6.82 4.12 -20.65
C VAL A 117 -8.18 4.17 -19.97
N LYS A 118 -8.52 3.09 -19.26
CA LYS A 118 -9.64 3.05 -18.33
C LYS A 118 -9.11 2.81 -16.93
N MET A 119 -9.43 3.67 -15.98
CA MET A 119 -8.98 3.53 -14.60
C MET A 119 -10.15 3.78 -13.65
N LYS A 120 -10.37 2.85 -12.72
CA LYS A 120 -11.42 2.97 -11.70
C LYS A 120 -10.87 2.66 -10.32
N GLY A 121 -11.27 3.44 -9.32
CA GLY A 121 -10.86 3.16 -7.95
C GLY A 121 -11.43 4.14 -6.94
N ARG A 122 -11.45 3.73 -5.67
CA ARG A 122 -11.83 4.59 -4.55
C ARG A 122 -10.61 5.42 -4.13
N LEU A 123 -10.63 6.72 -4.42
CA LEU A 123 -9.59 7.67 -4.06
C LEU A 123 -9.93 8.33 -2.72
N SER A 124 -8.92 8.52 -1.89
CA SER A 124 -8.96 9.22 -0.60
C SER A 124 -8.06 10.44 -0.64
N ILE A 125 -8.63 11.61 -0.34
CA ILE A 125 -7.90 12.86 -0.12
C ILE A 125 -8.02 13.22 1.35
N LEU A 126 -6.89 13.31 2.03
CA LEU A 126 -6.82 13.72 3.43
C LEU A 126 -6.17 15.10 3.54
N LEU A 127 -6.89 16.05 4.11
CA LEU A 127 -6.43 17.39 4.42
C LEU A 127 -6.13 17.46 5.93
N CYS A 128 -4.85 17.27 6.29
CA CYS A 128 -4.42 17.14 7.68
C CYS A 128 -2.91 17.45 7.80
N PRO A 129 -2.47 18.19 8.84
CA PRO A 129 -3.27 18.80 9.90
C PRO A 129 -4.01 20.06 9.42
N LEU A 130 -5.10 20.40 10.10
CA LEU A 130 -5.69 21.73 10.00
C LEU A 130 -4.87 22.72 10.85
N THR A 131 -4.72 23.94 10.38
CA THR A 131 -3.88 24.97 10.99
C THR A 131 -4.63 26.30 11.09
N ASN A 132 -4.10 27.23 11.89
CA ASN A 132 -4.63 28.59 12.02
C ASN A 132 -3.91 29.60 11.11
N VAL A 133 -3.13 29.12 10.14
CA VAL A 133 -2.36 29.95 9.19
C VAL A 133 -2.85 29.62 7.79
N ILE A 134 -3.26 30.65 7.03
CA ILE A 134 -3.70 30.48 5.63
C ILE A 134 -2.63 29.67 4.86
N PRO A 135 -2.99 28.56 4.19
CA PRO A 135 -4.34 28.18 3.73
C PRO A 135 -5.22 27.36 4.69
N LEU A 136 -4.91 27.33 5.99
CA LEU A 136 -5.59 26.57 7.07
C LEU A 136 -5.40 25.05 7.01
N ILE A 137 -4.61 24.58 6.05
CA ILE A 137 -4.33 23.16 5.82
C ILE A 137 -2.80 23.05 5.69
N GLY A 138 -2.18 22.22 6.52
CA GLY A 138 -0.73 21.99 6.48
C GLY A 138 -0.32 21.13 5.30
N ALA A 139 -1.08 20.08 5.01
CA ALA A 139 -0.81 19.18 3.90
C ALA A 139 -2.07 18.52 3.34
N ALA A 140 -1.99 18.14 2.06
CA ALA A 140 -2.91 17.24 1.40
C ALA A 140 -2.21 15.90 1.13
N GLN A 141 -2.88 14.79 1.40
CA GLN A 141 -2.39 13.44 1.17
C GLN A 141 -3.38 12.70 0.28
N VAL A 142 -2.91 12.18 -0.85
CA VAL A 142 -3.75 11.49 -1.83
C VAL A 142 -3.34 10.03 -1.93
N ALA A 143 -4.30 9.12 -1.84
CA ALA A 143 -4.09 7.68 -2.04
C ALA A 143 -5.36 6.99 -2.49
N PHE A 144 -5.27 5.93 -3.28
CA PHE A 144 -6.35 4.97 -3.42
C PHE A 144 -6.44 4.09 -2.18
N ILE A 145 -7.67 3.75 -1.78
CA ILE A 145 -7.91 2.82 -0.66
C ILE A 145 -7.40 1.41 -1.00
N ASN A 146 -7.60 1.00 -2.26
CA ASN A 146 -7.18 -0.28 -2.83
C ASN A 146 -6.49 -0.05 -4.17
N PRO A 147 -5.65 -0.97 -4.67
CA PRO A 147 -5.13 -0.89 -6.02
C PRO A 147 -6.28 -0.65 -7.02
N PRO A 148 -6.20 0.39 -7.88
CA PRO A 148 -7.25 0.69 -8.82
C PRO A 148 -7.32 -0.38 -9.90
N GLU A 149 -8.49 -0.51 -10.53
CA GLU A 149 -8.63 -1.27 -11.77
C GLU A 149 -8.04 -0.46 -12.92
N LEU A 150 -7.24 -1.12 -13.76
CA LEU A 150 -6.61 -0.51 -14.92
C LEU A 150 -6.87 -1.34 -16.17
N SER A 151 -7.44 -0.70 -17.19
CA SER A 151 -7.47 -1.21 -18.54
C SER A 151 -6.73 -0.33 -19.54
N LEU A 152 -6.03 -0.96 -20.46
CA LEU A 152 -5.26 -0.31 -21.53
C LEU A 152 -5.70 -0.90 -22.87
N ASP A 153 -6.06 -0.06 -23.83
CA ASP A 153 -6.29 -0.50 -25.21
C ASP A 153 -5.09 -0.05 -26.04
N PHE A 154 -4.45 -1.02 -26.68
CA PHE A 154 -3.18 -0.83 -27.38
C PHE A 154 -3.38 -0.77 -28.90
N THR A 155 -2.62 0.12 -29.53
CA THR A 155 -2.61 0.27 -30.99
C THR A 155 -1.73 -0.82 -31.63
N ASP A 156 -2.16 -1.35 -32.78
CA ASP A 156 -1.41 -2.33 -33.59
C ASP A 156 -0.97 -3.62 -32.85
N ALA A 157 -1.61 -3.93 -31.72
CA ALA A 157 -1.34 -5.10 -30.88
C ALA A 157 -1.25 -6.43 -31.66
N ALA A 158 -2.06 -6.59 -32.72
CA ALA A 158 -2.09 -7.79 -33.55
C ALA A 158 -0.77 -8.06 -34.31
N ASN A 159 0.07 -7.04 -34.50
CA ASN A 159 1.35 -7.16 -35.18
C ASN A 159 2.53 -7.47 -34.24
N ILE A 160 2.28 -7.49 -32.92
CA ILE A 160 3.31 -7.69 -31.90
C ILE A 160 3.27 -9.16 -31.44
N ALA A 161 4.39 -9.86 -31.58
CA ALA A 161 4.53 -11.22 -31.04
C ALA A 161 4.46 -11.20 -29.51
N ASP A 162 3.80 -12.20 -28.92
CA ASP A 162 3.62 -12.34 -27.47
C ASP A 162 2.97 -11.12 -26.78
N PHE A 163 2.16 -10.36 -27.54
CA PHE A 163 1.52 -9.14 -27.06
C PHE A 163 0.71 -9.32 -25.77
N SER A 164 0.03 -10.46 -25.58
CA SER A 164 -0.73 -10.73 -24.36
C SER A 164 0.14 -10.77 -23.10
N LEU A 165 1.38 -11.27 -23.21
CA LEU A 165 2.34 -11.27 -22.10
C LEU A 165 2.83 -9.85 -21.81
N ILE A 166 3.08 -9.06 -22.87
CA ILE A 166 3.48 -7.66 -22.77
C ILE A 166 2.39 -6.84 -22.08
N ASP A 167 1.14 -6.97 -22.53
CA ASP A 167 -0.03 -6.31 -21.96
C ASP A 167 -0.13 -6.58 -20.45
N LYS A 168 -0.14 -7.86 -20.05
CA LYS A 168 -0.16 -8.26 -18.64
C LYS A 168 1.00 -7.68 -17.85
N THR A 169 2.21 -7.74 -18.39
CA THR A 169 3.42 -7.24 -17.72
C THR A 169 3.36 -5.72 -17.52
N VAL A 170 3.02 -4.97 -18.57
CA VAL A 170 2.92 -3.51 -18.52
C VAL A 170 1.85 -3.07 -17.52
N ARG A 171 0.66 -3.67 -17.55
CA ARG A 171 -0.40 -3.37 -16.57
C ARG A 171 0.04 -3.66 -15.14
N LYS A 172 0.61 -4.84 -14.90
CA LYS A 172 1.08 -5.25 -13.57
C LYS A 172 2.13 -4.28 -13.04
N VAL A 173 3.08 -3.87 -13.89
CA VAL A 173 4.12 -2.92 -13.48
C VAL A 173 3.53 -1.53 -13.20
N ILE A 174 2.63 -1.01 -14.04
CA ILE A 174 1.97 0.28 -13.79
C ILE A 174 1.20 0.24 -12.45
N LEU A 175 0.43 -0.83 -12.22
CA LEU A 175 -0.31 -1.01 -10.97
C LEU A 175 0.63 -1.10 -9.76
N ASN A 176 1.75 -1.80 -9.88
CA ASN A 176 2.75 -1.87 -8.81
C ASN A 176 3.36 -0.50 -8.49
N ILE A 177 3.64 0.32 -9.51
CA ILE A 177 4.13 1.69 -9.32
C ILE A 177 3.07 2.54 -8.61
N ILE A 178 1.82 2.53 -9.09
CA ILE A 178 0.71 3.23 -8.44
C ILE A 178 0.58 2.77 -6.98
N SER A 179 0.64 1.47 -6.72
CA SER A 179 0.54 0.91 -5.36
C SER A 179 1.66 1.36 -4.44
N SER A 180 2.89 1.42 -4.94
CA SER A 180 4.04 1.86 -4.16
C SER A 180 4.01 3.36 -3.81
N MET A 181 3.30 4.18 -4.60
CA MET A 181 3.28 5.63 -4.44
C MET A 181 1.99 6.17 -3.81
N ALA A 182 0.85 5.55 -4.14
CA ALA A 182 -0.46 6.15 -3.96
C ALA A 182 -1.57 5.10 -3.73
N VAL A 183 -1.27 3.95 -3.15
CA VAL A 183 -2.26 3.07 -2.53
C VAL A 183 -1.93 2.90 -1.06
N LEU A 184 -2.93 2.95 -0.19
CA LEU A 184 -2.74 2.84 1.25
C LEU A 184 -1.89 1.60 1.62
N PRO A 185 -0.90 1.75 2.53
CA PRO A 185 -0.62 2.93 3.37
C PRO A 185 0.18 4.05 2.69
N ASN A 186 0.63 3.88 1.45
CA ASN A 186 1.41 4.88 0.73
C ASN A 186 0.50 6.03 0.27
N ARG A 187 0.99 7.26 0.48
CA ARG A 187 0.25 8.49 0.20
C ARG A 187 1.15 9.46 -0.55
N PHE A 188 0.63 10.03 -1.62
CA PHE A 188 1.23 11.17 -2.27
C PHE A 188 1.00 12.42 -1.41
N LEU A 189 2.06 12.90 -0.75
CA LEU A 189 2.02 14.02 0.18
C LEU A 189 2.36 15.34 -0.53
N VAL A 190 1.46 16.31 -0.46
CA VAL A 190 1.67 17.69 -0.89
C VAL A 190 1.61 18.60 0.33
N LYS A 191 2.75 19.19 0.70
CA LYS A 191 2.78 20.22 1.75
C LYS A 191 2.22 21.53 1.18
N LEU A 192 1.14 22.02 1.79
CA LEU A 192 0.54 23.31 1.45
C LEU A 192 1.16 24.45 2.27
N ASP A 193 1.74 24.09 3.42
CA ASP A 193 2.55 24.96 4.26
C ASP A 193 3.98 24.41 4.35
N SER A 194 4.99 25.22 4.04
CA SER A 194 6.40 24.82 4.14
C SER A 194 6.85 24.52 5.56
N SER A 195 6.15 25.06 6.57
CA SER A 195 6.40 24.82 8.00
C SER A 195 5.63 23.62 8.56
N ASN A 196 4.92 22.88 7.70
CA ASN A 196 4.12 21.73 8.10
C ASN A 196 4.97 20.67 8.82
N ASP A 197 4.54 20.34 10.04
CA ASP A 197 5.15 19.31 10.88
C ASP A 197 4.75 17.91 10.42
N TYR A 198 5.72 17.14 9.93
CA TYR A 198 5.51 15.79 9.43
C TYR A 198 4.82 14.86 10.43
N PHE A 199 5.15 15.00 11.72
CA PHE A 199 4.59 14.13 12.73
C PHE A 199 3.09 14.33 12.98
N LYS A 200 2.55 15.48 12.56
CA LYS A 200 1.11 15.77 12.59
C LYS A 200 0.41 15.37 11.28
N THR A 201 1.16 15.23 10.19
CA THR A 201 0.62 14.69 8.93
C THR A 201 0.56 13.17 8.91
N PHE A 202 1.47 12.51 9.61
CA PHE A 202 1.58 11.05 9.59
C PHE A 202 0.28 10.39 10.04
N GLN A 203 -0.21 9.46 9.23
CA GLN A 203 -1.38 8.64 9.55
C GLN A 203 -0.91 7.26 10.01
N PRO A 204 -1.20 6.86 11.26
CA PRO A 204 -0.91 5.52 11.73
C PRO A 204 -1.85 4.49 11.08
N HIS A 205 -1.46 3.22 11.16
CA HIS A 205 -2.39 2.13 10.90
C HIS A 205 -3.46 2.10 12.01
N HIS A 206 -4.67 1.67 11.67
CA HIS A 206 -5.74 1.48 12.65
C HIS A 206 -5.46 0.26 13.54
N GLY A 207 -4.93 -0.82 12.95
CA GLY A 207 -4.77 -2.07 13.67
C GLY A 207 -4.21 -3.21 12.82
N VAL A 208 -4.37 -4.41 13.37
CA VAL A 208 -4.01 -5.69 12.74
C VAL A 208 -5.29 -6.47 12.47
N LEU A 209 -5.48 -6.92 11.23
CA LEU A 209 -6.43 -7.97 10.91
C LEU A 209 -5.72 -9.32 10.97
N ARG A 210 -6.08 -10.14 11.96
CA ARG A 210 -5.71 -11.56 12.03
C ARG A 210 -6.71 -12.37 11.23
N LEU A 211 -6.32 -12.78 10.03
CA LEU A 211 -7.18 -13.46 9.05
C LEU A 211 -6.81 -14.93 8.97
N THR A 212 -7.80 -15.80 9.16
CA THR A 212 -7.70 -17.25 8.99
C THR A 212 -8.41 -17.66 7.70
N VAL A 213 -7.70 -18.35 6.80
CA VAL A 213 -8.32 -19.09 5.69
C VAL A 213 -8.63 -20.49 6.19
N ASP A 214 -9.91 -20.78 6.38
CA ASP A 214 -10.38 -22.02 7.00
C ASP A 214 -10.38 -23.16 5.97
N ASN A 215 -11.30 -23.09 5.02
CA ASN A 215 -11.52 -24.13 4.03
C ASN A 215 -12.15 -23.58 2.77
N ALA A 216 -12.09 -24.37 1.70
CA ALA A 216 -12.97 -24.21 0.55
C ALA A 216 -13.83 -25.45 0.40
N THR A 217 -14.98 -25.30 -0.24
CA THR A 217 -15.91 -26.40 -0.52
C THR A 217 -16.29 -26.42 -1.99
N GLU A 218 -16.61 -27.61 -2.50
CA GLU A 218 -17.11 -27.79 -3.87
C GLU A 218 -16.08 -27.36 -4.94
N ILE A 219 -14.78 -27.56 -4.71
CA ILE A 219 -13.75 -27.35 -5.73
C ILE A 219 -13.94 -28.38 -6.84
N THR A 220 -13.99 -27.91 -8.09
CA THR A 220 -14.02 -28.80 -9.26
C THR A 220 -12.84 -28.51 -10.17
N GLY A 221 -12.10 -29.54 -10.57
CA GLY A 221 -11.01 -29.38 -11.54
C GLY A 221 -11.51 -28.99 -12.92
N GLU A 222 -10.67 -28.29 -13.67
CA GLU A 222 -10.97 -27.90 -15.05
C GLU A 222 -11.21 -29.13 -15.95
N LYS A 223 -12.16 -28.99 -16.88
CA LYS A 223 -12.30 -29.95 -17.98
C LYS A 223 -11.17 -29.71 -18.97
N LYS A 224 -10.08 -30.48 -18.89
CA LYS A 224 -9.02 -30.51 -19.91
C LYS A 224 -9.63 -30.62 -21.33
N SER A 225 -9.62 -29.51 -22.08
CA SER A 225 -10.16 -29.44 -23.44
C SER A 225 -9.02 -29.50 -24.45
N GLY A 226 -8.80 -30.69 -25.02
CA GLY A 226 -7.73 -30.90 -26.02
C GLY A 226 -7.61 -32.36 -26.43
N ALA A 227 -7.22 -32.59 -27.68
CA ALA A 227 -7.34 -33.83 -28.48
C ALA A 227 -6.64 -35.12 -27.97
N LYS A 228 -6.25 -35.22 -26.69
CA LYS A 228 -5.71 -36.46 -26.06
C LYS A 228 -6.83 -37.43 -25.60
N ARG A 229 -7.98 -37.40 -26.26
CA ARG A 229 -9.22 -38.10 -25.84
C ARG A 229 -9.47 -39.38 -26.62
N LEU A 230 -8.79 -40.46 -26.29
CA LEU A 230 -9.41 -41.78 -26.47
C LEU A 230 -9.49 -42.63 -25.20
N LEU A 231 -8.77 -42.32 -24.10
CA LEU A 231 -8.84 -43.14 -22.87
C LEU A 231 -9.05 -42.38 -21.53
N GLN A 232 -9.02 -41.04 -21.51
CA GLN A 232 -9.03 -40.26 -20.24
C GLN A 232 -10.36 -39.51 -19.96
N LYS A 233 -11.48 -39.90 -20.59
CA LYS A 233 -12.75 -39.14 -20.55
C LYS A 233 -13.57 -39.23 -19.25
N LEU A 234 -13.06 -39.78 -18.14
CA LEU A 234 -13.90 -40.06 -16.95
C LEU A 234 -13.34 -39.65 -15.58
N VAL A 235 -12.17 -39.02 -15.49
CA VAL A 235 -11.65 -38.54 -14.19
C VAL A 235 -11.39 -37.04 -14.31
N LYS A 236 -12.17 -36.24 -13.59
CA LYS A 236 -11.76 -34.87 -13.26
C LYS A 236 -10.61 -35.03 -12.27
N ASP A 237 -9.39 -34.64 -12.63
CA ASP A 237 -8.32 -34.54 -11.63
C ASP A 237 -8.77 -33.52 -10.59
N ILE A 238 -8.60 -33.85 -9.30
CA ILE A 238 -8.93 -32.95 -8.21
C ILE A 238 -7.70 -32.06 -8.01
N PRO A 239 -7.83 -30.72 -8.07
CA PRO A 239 -6.70 -29.81 -7.97
C PRO A 239 -5.90 -29.92 -6.65
N ASP A 240 -4.62 -29.55 -6.71
CA ASP A 240 -3.75 -29.38 -5.55
C ASP A 240 -3.82 -27.91 -5.11
N CYS A 241 -4.70 -27.61 -4.15
CA CYS A 241 -5.19 -26.25 -3.92
C CYS A 241 -4.37 -25.46 -2.90
N TYR A 242 -4.10 -24.20 -3.20
CA TYR A 242 -3.61 -23.19 -2.25
C TYR A 242 -4.36 -21.87 -2.46
N CYS A 243 -4.22 -20.94 -1.51
CA CYS A 243 -4.79 -19.61 -1.59
C CYS A 243 -3.69 -18.56 -1.59
N ASP A 244 -3.71 -17.65 -2.57
CA ASP A 244 -2.99 -16.38 -2.51
C ASP A 244 -3.94 -15.32 -1.92
N VAL A 245 -3.49 -14.62 -0.88
CA VAL A 245 -4.30 -13.70 -0.09
C VAL A 245 -3.65 -12.33 -0.06
N ASN A 246 -4.44 -11.30 -0.41
CA ASN A 246 -4.02 -9.90 -0.32
C ASN A 246 -5.02 -9.08 0.50
N VAL A 247 -4.51 -8.18 1.34
CA VAL A 247 -5.30 -7.16 2.03
C VAL A 247 -4.78 -5.77 1.67
N GLY A 248 -5.54 -5.01 0.89
CA GLY A 248 -5.11 -3.71 0.39
C GLY A 248 -3.85 -3.79 -0.49
N ALA A 249 -2.75 -3.17 -0.07
CA ALA A 249 -1.44 -3.23 -0.72
C ALA A 249 -0.35 -3.89 0.16
N GLU A 250 -0.75 -4.60 1.22
CA GLU A 250 0.17 -5.44 2.00
C GLU A 250 0.73 -6.59 1.13
N GLY A 251 1.84 -7.17 1.57
CA GLY A 251 2.45 -8.30 0.90
C GLY A 251 1.48 -9.47 0.75
N GLU A 252 1.56 -10.16 -0.38
CA GLU A 252 0.80 -11.39 -0.62
C GLU A 252 1.20 -12.47 0.38
N TRP A 253 0.20 -13.13 0.95
CA TRP A 253 0.37 -14.31 1.77
C TRP A 253 -0.20 -15.52 1.06
N ARG A 254 0.60 -16.57 0.93
CA ARG A 254 0.21 -17.84 0.34
C ARG A 254 0.05 -18.91 1.41
N THR A 255 -1.07 -19.64 1.38
CA THR A 255 -1.28 -20.83 2.23
C THR A 255 -0.48 -22.03 1.73
N SER A 256 -0.37 -23.07 2.56
CA SER A 256 0.14 -24.36 2.12
C SER A 256 -0.78 -25.03 1.10
N THR A 257 -0.19 -25.90 0.28
CA THR A 257 -0.91 -26.63 -0.77
C THR A 257 -1.55 -27.90 -0.21
N ILE A 258 -2.88 -28.02 -0.34
CA ILE A 258 -3.65 -29.20 0.05
C ILE A 258 -3.96 -30.04 -1.18
N LYS A 259 -3.41 -31.24 -1.21
CA LYS A 259 -3.42 -32.08 -2.41
C LYS A 259 -4.71 -32.87 -2.61
N ASN A 260 -5.24 -32.84 -3.83
CA ASN A 260 -6.31 -33.72 -4.31
C ASN A 260 -7.56 -33.74 -3.39
N LYS A 261 -8.07 -32.57 -2.99
CA LYS A 261 -9.30 -32.44 -2.17
C LYS A 261 -10.34 -31.54 -2.83
N HIS A 262 -11.59 -31.99 -2.85
CA HIS A 262 -12.74 -31.16 -3.24
C HIS A 262 -13.07 -30.10 -2.19
N ASP A 263 -12.79 -30.41 -0.93
CA ASP A 263 -13.04 -29.53 0.21
C ASP A 263 -11.74 -29.38 1.02
N PRO A 264 -10.72 -28.66 0.51
CA PRO A 264 -9.45 -28.48 1.23
C PRO A 264 -9.66 -27.68 2.51
N GLN A 265 -8.90 -28.03 3.54
CA GLN A 265 -8.90 -27.34 4.84
C GLN A 265 -7.47 -26.88 5.12
N TRP A 266 -7.26 -25.56 5.12
CA TRP A 266 -5.96 -24.95 5.42
C TRP A 266 -5.86 -24.67 6.91
N ASN A 267 -6.86 -23.99 7.49
CA ASN A 267 -6.82 -23.50 8.87
C ASN A 267 -5.57 -22.67 9.19
N GLU A 268 -5.06 -21.94 8.20
CA GLU A 268 -3.86 -21.14 8.33
C GLU A 268 -4.22 -19.69 8.60
N THR A 269 -3.39 -18.99 9.36
CA THR A 269 -3.65 -17.63 9.83
C THR A 269 -2.49 -16.71 9.53
N HIS A 270 -2.81 -15.48 9.12
CA HIS A 270 -1.84 -14.42 8.88
C HIS A 270 -2.33 -13.08 9.40
N ASP A 271 -1.40 -12.21 9.80
CA ASP A 271 -1.68 -10.88 10.33
C ASP A 271 -1.38 -9.82 9.27
N PHE A 272 -2.37 -8.99 8.94
CA PHE A 272 -2.24 -7.88 8.00
C PHE A 272 -2.36 -6.53 8.71
N LEU A 273 -1.50 -5.57 8.38
CA LEU A 273 -1.67 -4.19 8.85
C LEU A 273 -2.81 -3.51 8.09
N VAL A 274 -3.70 -2.83 8.81
CA VAL A 274 -4.88 -2.17 8.21
C VAL A 274 -4.80 -0.67 8.44
N THR A 275 -4.88 0.08 7.35
CA THR A 275 -4.92 1.56 7.31
C THR A 275 -6.31 2.10 7.03
N ASP A 276 -7.20 1.30 6.46
CA ASP A 276 -8.58 1.69 6.19
C ASP A 276 -9.47 0.44 6.18
N TYR A 277 -10.66 0.52 6.78
CA TYR A 277 -11.58 -0.61 6.85
C TYR A 277 -12.20 -0.97 5.50
N GLU A 278 -12.19 -0.08 4.52
CA GLU A 278 -12.59 -0.36 3.14
C GLU A 278 -11.47 -1.04 2.33
N GLN A 279 -10.32 -1.36 2.95
CA GLN A 279 -9.32 -2.21 2.30
C GLN A 279 -9.92 -3.58 1.94
N ARG A 280 -9.63 -3.99 0.72
CA ARG A 280 -10.13 -5.20 0.09
C ARG A 280 -9.34 -6.41 0.56
N ILE A 281 -10.05 -7.45 0.94
CA ILE A 281 -9.51 -8.79 1.17
C ILE A 281 -9.80 -9.60 -0.10
N THR A 282 -8.75 -10.06 -0.77
CA THR A 282 -8.84 -10.91 -1.96
C THR A 282 -8.32 -12.30 -1.61
N ILE A 283 -9.09 -13.34 -1.93
CA ILE A 283 -8.71 -14.73 -1.79
C ILE A 283 -8.73 -15.35 -3.18
N ASP A 284 -7.56 -15.66 -3.71
CA ASP A 284 -7.39 -16.30 -5.01
C ASP A 284 -7.02 -17.78 -4.81
N VAL A 285 -7.94 -18.68 -5.15
CA VAL A 285 -7.75 -20.11 -5.01
C VAL A 285 -7.13 -20.65 -6.29
N ASN A 286 -5.97 -21.28 -6.16
CA ASN A 286 -5.14 -21.73 -7.27
C ASN A 286 -4.82 -23.23 -7.18
N ASP A 287 -4.48 -23.82 -8.34
CA ASP A 287 -3.95 -25.19 -8.44
C ASP A 287 -2.42 -25.14 -8.64
N GLU A 288 -1.67 -25.85 -7.81
CA GLU A 288 -0.20 -25.95 -7.89
C GLU A 288 0.28 -26.49 -9.24
N ASP A 289 -0.52 -27.36 -9.88
CA ASP A 289 -0.18 -28.00 -11.15
C ASP A 289 -0.51 -27.13 -12.38
N LEU A 290 -1.25 -26.03 -12.20
CA LEU A 290 -1.57 -25.09 -13.27
C LEU A 290 -0.49 -24.01 -13.35
N GLY A 291 -0.16 -23.60 -14.58
CA GLY A 291 0.66 -22.39 -14.77
C GLY A 291 -0.11 -21.18 -14.25
N GLY A 292 0.59 -20.14 -13.80
CA GLY A 292 0.02 -19.00 -13.04
C GLY A 292 -0.98 -18.08 -13.76
N ASP A 293 -1.64 -18.54 -14.81
CA ASP A 293 -2.70 -17.84 -15.54
C ASP A 293 -4.08 -18.54 -15.46
N ASP A 294 -4.17 -19.71 -14.82
CA ASP A 294 -5.42 -20.46 -14.64
C ASP A 294 -5.74 -20.63 -13.13
N ASP A 295 -6.39 -19.62 -12.54
CA ASP A 295 -6.96 -19.70 -11.19
C ASP A 295 -8.20 -20.60 -11.16
N ILE A 296 -8.48 -21.22 -10.00
CA ILE A 296 -9.74 -21.93 -9.78
C ILE A 296 -10.86 -20.91 -9.61
N GLY A 297 -10.59 -19.84 -8.86
CA GLY A 297 -11.49 -18.71 -8.73
C GLY A 297 -11.12 -17.78 -7.59
N ILE A 298 -11.61 -16.56 -7.70
CA ILE A 298 -11.32 -15.45 -6.79
C ILE A 298 -12.59 -15.07 -6.02
N ALA A 299 -12.44 -14.85 -4.71
CA ALA A 299 -13.43 -14.19 -3.87
C ALA A 299 -12.87 -12.88 -3.31
N THR A 300 -13.78 -11.95 -3.04
CA THR A 300 -13.43 -10.62 -2.54
C THR A 300 -14.43 -10.15 -1.50
N THR A 301 -13.94 -9.52 -0.44
CA THR A 301 -14.71 -8.79 0.57
C THR A 301 -13.90 -7.57 1.04
N THR A 302 -14.35 -6.83 2.04
CA THR A 302 -13.56 -5.78 2.71
C THR A 302 -13.37 -6.10 4.18
N VAL A 303 -12.36 -5.50 4.81
CA VAL A 303 -12.15 -5.61 6.27
C VAL A 303 -13.44 -5.23 7.00
N LYS A 304 -14.06 -4.10 6.62
CA LYS A 304 -15.34 -3.64 7.14
C LYS A 304 -16.43 -4.69 7.00
N GLN A 305 -16.64 -5.25 5.81
CA GLN A 305 -17.72 -6.20 5.59
C GLN A 305 -17.52 -7.50 6.37
N LEU A 306 -16.28 -7.98 6.48
CA LEU A 306 -15.91 -9.13 7.31
C LEU A 306 -16.25 -8.89 8.78
N LEU A 307 -15.84 -7.74 9.33
CA LEU A 307 -16.08 -7.39 10.73
C LEU A 307 -17.57 -7.15 11.02
N LEU A 308 -18.30 -6.48 10.12
CA LEU A 308 -19.75 -6.29 10.24
C LEU A 308 -20.54 -7.60 10.20
N ASN A 309 -19.99 -8.64 9.54
CA ASN A 309 -20.56 -9.98 9.53
C ASN A 309 -20.09 -10.85 10.72
N GLY A 310 -19.57 -10.23 11.78
CA GLY A 310 -19.17 -10.92 13.02
C GLY A 310 -17.81 -11.61 12.92
N GLY A 311 -16.98 -11.22 11.94
CA GLY A 311 -15.63 -11.78 11.77
C GLY A 311 -15.62 -13.17 11.14
N SER A 312 -16.71 -13.63 10.52
CA SER A 312 -16.73 -14.90 9.78
C SER A 312 -17.58 -14.76 8.52
N GLN A 313 -17.06 -15.24 7.39
CA GLN A 313 -17.76 -15.17 6.11
C GLN A 313 -17.46 -16.40 5.25
N THR A 314 -18.50 -16.90 4.58
CA THR A 314 -18.35 -17.82 3.45
C THR A 314 -18.62 -17.05 2.17
N LEU A 315 -17.62 -16.98 1.30
CA LEU A 315 -17.64 -16.23 0.05
C LEU A 315 -17.74 -17.19 -1.14
N THR A 316 -18.60 -16.86 -2.11
CA THR A 316 -18.66 -17.58 -3.38
C THR A 316 -17.50 -17.15 -4.26
N LEU A 317 -16.73 -18.11 -4.79
CA LEU A 317 -15.68 -17.82 -5.76
C LEU A 317 -16.28 -17.40 -7.10
N SER A 318 -15.53 -16.63 -7.86
CA SER A 318 -15.85 -16.29 -9.24
C SER A 318 -14.64 -16.48 -10.13
N HIS A 319 -14.84 -16.97 -11.35
CA HIS A 319 -13.79 -17.06 -12.35
C HIS A 319 -14.23 -16.26 -13.58
N LYS A 320 -13.41 -15.29 -14.01
CA LYS A 320 -13.72 -14.35 -15.11
C LYS A 320 -15.08 -13.65 -14.93
N GLY A 321 -15.38 -13.26 -13.70
CA GLY A 321 -16.61 -12.55 -13.31
C GLY A 321 -17.87 -13.43 -13.26
N GLN A 322 -17.77 -14.73 -13.50
CA GLN A 322 -18.88 -15.66 -13.37
C GLN A 322 -18.80 -16.37 -12.01
N PRO A 323 -19.89 -16.37 -11.20
CA PRO A 323 -19.90 -17.07 -9.92
C PRO A 323 -19.80 -18.58 -10.13
N LEU A 324 -19.07 -19.24 -9.23
CA LEU A 324 -18.91 -20.70 -9.17
C LEU A 324 -19.81 -21.30 -8.09
N GLU A 325 -19.92 -22.63 -8.07
CA GLU A 325 -20.50 -23.36 -6.92
C GLU A 325 -19.52 -23.36 -5.73
N THR A 326 -18.22 -23.33 -6.03
CA THR A 326 -17.13 -23.30 -5.07
C THR A 326 -17.21 -22.10 -4.13
N LYS A 327 -16.98 -22.35 -2.84
CA LYS A 327 -16.98 -21.33 -1.79
C LYS A 327 -15.72 -21.43 -0.94
N VAL A 328 -15.31 -20.31 -0.37
CA VAL A 328 -14.21 -20.23 0.61
C VAL A 328 -14.72 -19.62 1.91
N THR A 329 -14.32 -20.19 3.04
CA THR A 329 -14.66 -19.68 4.38
C THR A 329 -13.44 -19.02 5.01
N ILE A 330 -13.63 -17.81 5.52
CA ILE A 330 -12.60 -17.02 6.20
C ILE A 330 -13.11 -16.52 7.55
N HIS A 331 -12.18 -16.35 8.50
CA HIS A 331 -12.45 -15.76 9.81
C HIS A 331 -11.46 -14.63 10.09
N GLY A 332 -11.92 -13.52 10.65
CA GLY A 332 -11.11 -12.35 10.94
C GLY A 332 -11.34 -11.85 12.36
N LYS A 333 -10.23 -11.54 13.05
CA LYS A 333 -10.24 -10.77 14.30
C LYS A 333 -9.47 -9.48 14.08
N PHE A 334 -10.03 -8.36 14.53
CA PHE A 334 -9.36 -7.07 14.43
C PHE A 334 -8.81 -6.63 15.78
N PHE A 335 -7.56 -6.20 15.79
CA PHE A 335 -6.89 -5.66 16.96
C PHE A 335 -6.50 -4.21 16.72
N ASN A 336 -7.05 -3.28 17.51
CA ASN A 336 -6.67 -1.88 17.50
C ASN A 336 -5.23 -1.71 17.99
N PHE A 337 -4.50 -0.78 17.38
CA PHE A 337 -3.23 -0.31 17.93
C PHE A 337 -3.46 0.66 19.08
N VAL A 338 -2.88 0.39 20.24
CA VAL A 338 -3.06 1.22 21.45
C VAL A 338 -1.73 1.61 22.10
N GLY A 339 -1.72 2.76 22.78
CA GLY A 339 -0.54 3.36 23.42
C GLY A 339 -0.39 3.06 24.91
N GLU A 340 -0.86 1.90 25.37
CA GLU A 340 -0.80 1.52 26.79
C GLU A 340 0.27 0.44 27.03
N SER A 341 1.13 0.59 28.03
CA SER A 341 2.27 -0.32 28.24
C SER A 341 1.87 -1.77 28.56
N ASN A 342 0.69 -1.97 29.15
CA ASN A 342 0.09 -3.29 29.42
C ASN A 342 -0.49 -3.98 28.16
N SER A 343 -0.63 -3.27 27.03
CA SER A 343 -1.12 -3.82 25.76
C SER A 343 -0.07 -4.59 24.97
N ILE A 344 1.20 -4.51 25.40
CA ILE A 344 2.31 -5.24 24.80
C ILE A 344 2.53 -6.50 25.62
N SER A 345 2.48 -7.66 24.96
CA SER A 345 2.76 -8.94 25.60
C SER A 345 3.70 -9.79 24.77
N ALA A 346 4.69 -10.40 25.42
CA ALA A 346 5.55 -11.42 24.83
C ALA A 346 4.86 -12.80 24.71
N SER A 347 3.54 -12.86 24.84
CA SER A 347 2.75 -14.07 24.63
C SER A 347 2.07 -14.03 23.26
N SER A 348 2.47 -14.91 22.34
CA SER A 348 1.72 -15.18 21.11
C SER A 348 1.16 -16.59 21.11
N GLN A 349 0.09 -16.82 20.34
CA GLN A 349 -0.46 -18.17 20.17
C GLN A 349 0.30 -18.92 19.08
N ASN A 350 0.80 -18.20 18.08
CA ASN A 350 1.57 -18.75 16.98
C ASN A 350 2.90 -17.99 16.79
N GLU A 351 3.87 -18.66 16.18
CA GLU A 351 5.14 -18.04 15.78
C GLU A 351 4.89 -17.00 14.68
N GLY A 352 5.57 -15.86 14.76
CA GLY A 352 5.44 -14.78 13.77
C GLY A 352 4.20 -13.90 13.90
N GLU A 353 3.28 -14.19 14.83
CA GLU A 353 2.13 -13.30 15.11
C GLU A 353 2.59 -11.91 15.52
N ILE A 354 1.87 -10.91 15.03
CA ILE A 354 2.07 -9.52 15.44
C ILE A 354 1.55 -9.36 16.87
N CYS A 355 2.40 -8.86 17.75
CA CYS A 355 2.10 -8.49 19.14
C CYS A 355 2.07 -6.96 19.34
N GLY A 356 2.48 -6.20 18.32
CA GLY A 356 2.50 -4.75 18.33
C GLY A 356 3.19 -4.19 17.09
N LEU A 357 3.29 -2.86 17.02
CA LEU A 357 3.95 -2.16 15.93
C LEU A 357 4.90 -1.10 16.48
N ALA A 358 6.18 -1.19 16.14
CA ALA A 358 7.12 -0.10 16.30
C ALA A 358 7.09 0.76 15.03
N THR A 359 7.01 2.07 15.19
CA THR A 359 7.09 3.03 14.08
C THR A 359 8.14 4.08 14.40
N VAL A 360 9.02 4.34 13.44
CA VAL A 360 10.07 5.37 13.51
C VAL A 360 9.82 6.38 12.40
N LEU A 361 9.49 7.61 12.78
CA LEU A 361 9.32 8.73 11.86
C LEU A 361 10.61 9.56 11.84
N ILE A 362 11.18 9.76 10.66
CA ILE A 362 12.33 10.65 10.43
C ILE A 362 11.81 11.92 9.74
N ALA A 363 11.73 13.02 10.48
CA ALA A 363 11.27 14.29 9.94
C ALA A 363 12.41 15.02 9.22
N SER A 364 13.49 15.33 9.93
CA SER A 364 14.61 16.10 9.38
C SER A 364 15.94 15.77 10.07
N VAL A 365 17.02 16.19 9.42
CA VAL A 365 18.32 16.40 10.07
C VAL A 365 18.55 17.90 10.14
N ASN A 366 19.15 18.38 11.22
CA ASN A 366 19.53 19.78 11.39
C ASN A 366 21.03 19.90 11.65
N GLY A 367 21.64 21.02 11.25
CA GLY A 367 23.01 21.36 11.64
C GLY A 367 24.10 20.59 10.89
N LEU A 368 23.85 20.14 9.66
CA LEU A 368 24.92 19.60 8.82
C LEU A 368 25.93 20.70 8.46
N ASN A 369 27.19 20.30 8.32
CA ASN A 369 28.30 21.19 7.97
C ASN A 369 29.09 20.61 6.79
N GLY A 370 29.82 21.46 6.05
CA GLY A 370 30.66 21.05 4.92
C GLY A 370 30.32 21.75 3.61
N GLN A 371 30.86 21.24 2.50
CA GLN A 371 30.59 21.78 1.17
C GLN A 371 29.23 21.28 0.67
N ARG A 372 28.29 22.20 0.42
CA ARG A 372 26.89 21.91 0.06
C ARG A 372 26.74 20.89 -1.09
N ASP A 373 27.59 20.99 -2.10
CA ASP A 373 27.50 20.18 -3.33
C ASP A 373 28.04 18.75 -3.13
N GLU A 374 28.75 18.51 -2.02
CA GLU A 374 29.32 17.22 -1.64
C GLU A 374 28.44 16.47 -0.63
N LEU A 375 27.48 17.16 0.00
CA LEU A 375 26.56 16.57 0.97
C LEU A 375 25.58 15.62 0.28
N LYS A 376 25.56 14.38 0.78
CA LYS A 376 24.65 13.30 0.40
C LYS A 376 24.00 12.70 1.65
N PRO A 377 23.27 13.49 2.46
CA PRO A 377 22.78 13.03 3.75
C PRO A 377 21.64 12.02 3.60
N SER A 378 21.66 11.01 4.46
CA SER A 378 20.54 10.11 4.74
C SER A 378 20.58 9.67 6.20
N VAL A 379 19.45 9.14 6.69
CA VAL A 379 19.35 8.58 8.03
C VAL A 379 19.10 7.09 7.90
N LYS A 380 19.98 6.30 8.52
CA LYS A 380 19.81 4.87 8.67
C LYS A 380 19.20 4.56 10.04
N VAL A 381 18.15 3.75 10.05
CA VAL A 381 17.50 3.21 11.25
C VAL A 381 17.76 1.71 11.30
N THR A 382 18.31 1.23 12.42
CA THR A 382 18.46 -0.21 12.66
C THR A 382 17.73 -0.64 13.92
N TRP A 383 17.11 -1.82 13.88
CA TRP A 383 16.48 -2.46 15.02
C TRP A 383 16.66 -3.97 14.94
N GLY A 384 17.55 -4.52 15.76
CA GLY A 384 18.00 -5.91 15.62
C GLY A 384 18.72 -6.13 14.28
N ASP A 385 18.19 -7.04 13.49
CA ASP A 385 18.64 -7.38 12.13
C ASP A 385 17.99 -6.51 11.03
N LYS A 386 16.95 -5.74 11.37
CA LYS A 386 16.22 -4.90 10.43
C LYS A 386 16.97 -3.58 10.21
N GLU A 387 17.18 -3.21 8.94
CA GLU A 387 17.84 -1.97 8.52
C GLU A 387 17.01 -1.24 7.47
N PHE A 388 16.83 0.07 7.66
CA PHE A 388 16.16 0.94 6.70
C PHE A 388 16.91 2.26 6.55
N VAL A 389 16.86 2.86 5.36
CA VAL A 389 17.56 4.11 5.06
C VAL A 389 16.62 5.08 4.36
N THR A 390 16.63 6.33 4.78
CA THR A 390 15.87 7.38 4.07
C THR A 390 16.45 7.64 2.68
N PRO A 391 15.67 8.18 1.73
CA PRO A 391 16.21 8.59 0.44
C PRO A 391 17.37 9.58 0.62
N VAL A 392 18.48 9.32 -0.07
CA VAL A 392 19.64 10.20 -0.06
C VAL A 392 19.26 11.54 -0.67
N LYS A 393 19.52 12.63 0.06
CA LYS A 393 19.30 13.99 -0.44
C LYS A 393 20.56 14.48 -1.16
N SER A 394 20.36 15.38 -2.10
CA SER A 394 21.44 16.10 -2.77
C SER A 394 21.03 17.56 -2.93
N TYR A 395 22.02 18.45 -2.98
CA TYR A 395 21.75 19.87 -3.15
C TYR A 395 21.12 20.16 -4.52
N SER A 396 20.09 20.98 -4.49
CA SER A 396 19.55 21.67 -5.67
C SER A 396 19.15 23.11 -5.31
N PRO A 397 19.13 24.05 -6.29
CA PRO A 397 18.75 25.43 -6.01
C PRO A 397 17.39 25.52 -5.30
N GLY A 398 17.34 26.22 -4.17
CA GLY A 398 16.15 26.37 -3.33
C GLY A 398 15.97 25.32 -2.24
N THR A 399 16.88 24.34 -2.13
CA THR A 399 16.89 23.37 -1.02
C THR A 399 17.86 23.79 0.09
N ASP A 400 17.43 23.59 1.34
CA ASP A 400 18.32 23.66 2.49
C ASP A 400 18.95 22.27 2.74
N ILE A 401 20.10 22.04 2.11
CA ILE A 401 20.84 20.78 2.27
C ILE A 401 21.49 20.65 3.66
N PHE A 402 21.56 21.73 4.43
CA PHE A 402 22.12 21.70 5.79
C PHE A 402 21.07 21.27 6.84
N ASN A 403 19.80 21.48 6.53
CA ASN A 403 18.66 21.05 7.35
C ASN A 403 17.64 20.25 6.52
N PRO A 404 18.04 19.12 5.90
CA PRO A 404 17.17 18.41 4.96
C PRO A 404 15.99 17.75 5.67
N SER A 405 14.80 17.83 5.07
CA SER A 405 13.63 17.05 5.45
C SER A 405 13.59 15.71 4.70
N PHE A 406 13.20 14.66 5.40
CA PHE A 406 13.05 13.30 4.87
C PHE A 406 11.61 12.84 4.85
N ASP A 407 10.83 13.20 5.88
CA ASP A 407 9.41 12.87 6.02
C ASP A 407 9.12 11.39 5.73
N THR A 408 9.94 10.52 6.30
CA THR A 408 9.91 9.07 6.05
C THR A 408 9.47 8.31 7.30
N ALA A 409 8.68 7.26 7.12
CA ALA A 409 8.24 6.39 8.20
C ALA A 409 8.76 4.97 7.97
N PHE A 410 9.36 4.38 9.00
CA PHE A 410 9.72 2.96 9.04
C PHE A 410 8.85 2.25 10.06
N ARG A 411 8.35 1.07 9.69
CA ARG A 411 7.35 0.34 10.46
C ARG A 411 7.85 -1.09 10.65
N PHE A 412 7.79 -1.57 11.88
CA PHE A 412 8.33 -2.85 12.27
C PHE A 412 7.26 -3.60 13.06
N PRO A 413 6.60 -4.61 12.44
CA PRO A 413 5.79 -5.54 13.19
C PRO A 413 6.66 -6.17 14.29
N ILE A 414 6.12 -6.17 15.50
CA ILE A 414 6.78 -6.69 16.70
C ILE A 414 6.24 -8.09 16.97
N THR A 415 7.12 -9.08 17.13
CA THR A 415 6.74 -10.44 17.53
C THR A 415 7.02 -10.68 19.03
N ALA A 416 6.47 -11.76 19.57
CA ALA A 416 6.72 -12.19 20.95
C ALA A 416 8.22 -12.40 21.26
N GLU A 417 8.99 -12.90 20.28
CA GLU A 417 10.44 -13.09 20.41
C GLU A 417 11.15 -11.74 20.61
N GLN A 418 10.82 -10.75 19.79
CA GLN A 418 11.40 -9.41 19.87
C GLN A 418 11.04 -8.69 21.19
N LEU A 419 9.88 -8.99 21.77
CA LEU A 419 9.50 -8.46 23.08
C LEU A 419 10.21 -9.15 24.24
N SER A 420 10.60 -10.41 24.06
CA SER A 420 11.33 -11.18 25.08
C SER A 420 12.77 -10.71 25.23
N ASN A 421 13.35 -10.15 24.16
CA ASN A 421 14.69 -9.57 24.17
C ASN A 421 14.73 -8.29 23.31
N PRO A 422 14.20 -7.17 23.81
CA PRO A 422 14.03 -5.97 23.00
C PRO A 422 15.37 -5.31 22.65
N HIS A 423 15.65 -5.19 21.37
CA HIS A 423 16.79 -4.43 20.87
C HIS A 423 16.56 -2.92 21.00
N SER A 424 17.64 -2.17 21.23
CA SER A 424 17.61 -0.71 21.06
C SER A 424 17.48 -0.36 19.57
N PHE A 425 16.79 0.74 19.28
CA PHE A 425 16.86 1.35 17.95
C PHE A 425 18.17 2.13 17.84
N LYS A 426 18.79 2.16 16.66
CA LYS A 426 19.93 3.05 16.37
C LYS A 426 19.58 3.98 15.23
N LEU A 427 19.76 5.28 15.43
CA LEU A 427 19.77 6.26 14.34
C LEU A 427 21.22 6.54 13.96
N SER A 428 21.52 6.45 12.68
CA SER A 428 22.85 6.73 12.15
C SER A 428 22.74 7.74 11.02
N LEU A 429 23.34 8.92 11.20
CA LEU A 429 23.48 9.91 10.14
C LEU A 429 24.56 9.45 9.15
N GLN A 430 24.20 9.34 7.89
CA GLN A 430 25.10 8.96 6.81
C GLN A 430 25.38 10.16 5.91
N ASN A 431 26.54 10.14 5.27
CA ASN A 431 26.87 10.97 4.10
C ASN A 431 27.38 10.05 2.99
N GLY A 432 26.54 9.79 1.98
CA GLY A 432 26.77 8.71 1.04
C GLY A 432 26.78 7.36 1.76
N THR A 433 27.89 6.63 1.73
CA THR A 433 28.04 5.34 2.40
C THR A 433 28.79 5.43 3.74
N SER A 434 29.14 6.64 4.20
CA SER A 434 29.91 6.85 5.42
C SER A 434 29.03 7.32 6.57
N GLU A 435 29.05 6.60 7.68
CA GLU A 435 28.45 7.04 8.94
C GLU A 435 29.21 8.26 9.49
N GLN A 436 28.48 9.33 9.81
CA GLN A 436 29.02 10.58 10.36
C GLN A 436 28.79 10.68 11.88
N GLY A 437 27.79 9.96 12.39
CA GLY A 437 27.35 10.05 13.77
C GLY A 437 26.16 9.13 14.01
N SER A 438 25.95 8.77 15.28
CA SER A 438 24.83 7.90 15.65
C SER A 438 24.43 8.02 17.10
N VAL A 439 23.23 7.56 17.41
CA VAL A 439 22.67 7.51 18.76
C VAL A 439 21.79 6.26 18.91
N ASP A 440 21.89 5.62 20.07
CA ASP A 440 21.04 4.50 20.45
C ASP A 440 19.85 4.98 21.28
N ILE A 441 18.67 4.44 20.98
CA ILE A 441 17.40 4.71 21.64
C ILE A 441 16.94 3.38 22.26
N PRO A 442 17.12 3.20 23.58
CA PRO A 442 16.66 1.99 24.27
C PRO A 442 15.16 1.79 24.11
N PHE A 443 14.72 0.56 23.86
CA PHE A 443 13.29 0.23 23.69
C PHE A 443 12.45 0.69 24.89
N ASP A 444 12.96 0.46 26.10
CA ASP A 444 12.30 0.87 27.36
C ASP A 444 12.16 2.38 27.53
N SER A 445 13.01 3.17 26.87
CA SER A 445 12.86 4.63 26.85
C SER A 445 11.66 5.09 26.02
N VAL A 446 11.22 4.27 25.06
CA VAL A 446 10.04 4.55 24.24
C VAL A 446 8.79 4.02 24.93
N THR A 447 8.80 2.79 25.44
CA THR A 447 7.65 2.21 26.17
C THR A 447 7.38 2.90 27.51
N GLY A 448 8.41 3.48 28.14
CA GLY A 448 8.28 4.28 29.36
C GLY A 448 7.81 5.73 29.13
N ALA A 449 7.75 6.19 27.88
CA ALA A 449 7.27 7.53 27.53
C ALA A 449 5.74 7.60 27.45
N ASP A 450 5.19 8.82 27.50
CA ASP A 450 3.74 9.02 27.45
C ASP A 450 3.12 8.49 26.15
N GLY A 451 2.06 7.69 26.30
CA GLY A 451 1.43 6.96 25.19
C GLY A 451 2.35 6.02 24.42
N MET A 452 3.51 5.65 24.99
CA MET A 452 4.61 4.95 24.33
C MET A 452 5.16 5.66 23.09
N ASN A 453 5.20 7.01 23.14
CA ASN A 453 5.73 7.86 22.08
C ASN A 453 6.88 8.71 22.61
N ARG A 454 8.02 8.65 21.93
CA ARG A 454 9.20 9.47 22.21
C ARG A 454 9.56 10.29 20.99
N GLU A 455 9.31 11.60 21.04
CA GLU A 455 9.61 12.56 19.99
C GLU A 455 10.62 13.59 20.48
N GLU A 456 11.79 13.64 19.84
CA GLU A 456 12.90 14.50 20.25
C GLU A 456 13.76 14.92 19.04
N GLU A 457 14.66 15.87 19.26
CA GLU A 457 15.84 16.06 18.42
C GLU A 457 17.00 15.29 19.04
N PHE A 458 17.41 14.22 18.38
CA PHE A 458 18.47 13.34 18.86
C PHE A 458 19.82 13.84 18.37
N ASP A 459 20.72 14.19 19.29
CA ASP A 459 22.10 14.53 18.98
C ASP A 459 22.84 13.28 18.49
N VAL A 460 23.42 13.37 17.29
CA VAL A 460 24.22 12.31 16.68
C VAL A 460 25.71 12.65 16.62
N GLY A 461 26.12 13.78 17.19
CA GLY A 461 27.48 14.28 17.22
C GLY A 461 27.76 15.33 16.13
N SER A 462 28.93 15.96 16.22
CA SER A 462 29.43 16.96 15.26
C SER A 462 28.51 18.17 15.05
N GLY A 463 27.64 18.46 16.03
CA GLY A 463 26.68 19.57 15.98
C GLY A 463 25.42 19.29 15.14
N ALA A 464 25.23 18.04 14.68
CA ALA A 464 24.06 17.63 13.92
C ALA A 464 23.04 16.92 14.82
N THR A 465 21.76 17.17 14.59
CA THR A 465 20.64 16.49 15.27
C THR A 465 19.71 15.83 14.26
N ILE A 466 19.05 14.76 14.67
CA ILE A 466 18.00 14.09 13.89
C ILE A 466 16.67 14.33 14.62
N ARG A 467 15.73 15.02 13.99
CA ARG A 467 14.36 15.16 14.51
C ARG A 467 13.57 13.91 14.15
N ALA A 468 13.25 13.09 15.16
CA ALA A 468 12.56 11.82 14.98
C ALA A 468 11.49 11.56 16.04
N ARG A 469 10.51 10.70 15.70
CA ARG A 469 9.54 10.15 16.65
C ARG A 469 9.59 8.63 16.61
N PHE A 470 9.78 8.03 17.77
CA PHE A 470 9.62 6.60 18.01
C PHE A 470 8.28 6.37 18.68
N SER A 471 7.51 5.42 18.17
CA SER A 471 6.26 5.01 18.81
C SER A 471 6.17 3.50 18.83
N ILE A 472 5.71 2.95 19.95
CA ILE A 472 5.36 1.54 20.06
C ILE A 472 3.87 1.47 20.35
N ARG A 473 3.16 0.62 19.63
CA ARG A 473 1.74 0.35 19.86
C ARG A 473 1.56 -1.13 20.15
N GLY A 474 0.90 -1.46 21.26
CA GLY A 474 0.45 -2.83 21.51
C GLY A 474 -0.90 -3.09 20.86
N LEU A 475 -1.50 -4.24 21.19
CA LEU A 475 -2.73 -4.71 20.57
C LEU A 475 -3.87 -4.79 21.58
N GLN A 476 -5.04 -4.32 21.18
CA GLN A 476 -6.29 -4.53 21.91
C GLN A 476 -7.33 -5.08 20.96
N LEU A 477 -7.97 -6.21 21.30
CA LEU A 477 -9.06 -6.76 20.49
C LEU A 477 -10.17 -5.72 20.38
N ALA A 478 -10.63 -5.45 19.15
CA ALA A 478 -11.75 -4.55 18.92
C ALA A 478 -13.07 -5.27 19.25
N GLU A 479 -13.89 -4.63 20.09
CA GLU A 479 -15.20 -5.13 20.53
C GLU A 479 -16.36 -4.58 19.69
#